data_AF-A0A1S3GW31-F1
#
_entry.id   AF-A0A1S3GW31-F1
#
_cell.length_a   1.000
_cell.length_b   1.000
_cell.length_c   1.000
_cell.angle_alpha   90.00
_cell.angle_beta   90.00
_cell.angle_gamma   90.00
#
_symmetry.space_group_name_H-M   'P 1'
#
loop_
_entity.id
_entity.type
_entity.pdbx_description
1 polymer ?
#
loop_
_entity_poly.entity_id
_entity_poly.type
_entity_poly.pdbx_seq_one_letter_code
_entity_poly.pdbx_strand_id
1 'polypeptide(L)'
;MASRLSMRQHLDTLFDNNSWALMTRNSSPPWPAEPDPQNLWFEWYHPRFTIFGTLAFFLVMKFWMLILASTIPMPAGFFMPVFIMGAAIGRLLGEALSLAFPEGIVAGGVINPIMPGGYALA
;
A
#
# COMPACT_ATOMS: atom_id res chain seq x y z
N MET A 1 5.02 6.02 -8.97
CA MET A 1 5.38 6.48 -7.61
C MET A 1 4.16 7.13 -7.00
N ALA A 2 3.62 6.57 -5.90
CA ALA A 2 2.34 6.91 -5.24
C ALA A 2 2.10 8.40 -4.87
N SER A 3 3.02 9.32 -5.18
CA SER A 3 2.87 10.76 -4.96
C SER A 3 1.75 11.41 -5.78
N ARG A 4 1.31 10.78 -6.88
CA ARG A 4 0.26 11.30 -7.78
C ARG A 4 -1.16 11.08 -7.26
N LEU A 5 -1.32 10.33 -6.18
CA LEU A 5 -2.63 9.96 -5.64
C LEU A 5 -3.15 11.05 -4.70
N SER A 6 -4.46 11.30 -4.73
CA SER A 6 -5.14 12.10 -3.71
C SER A 6 -5.18 11.37 -2.36
N MET A 7 -5.52 12.10 -1.27
CA MET A 7 -5.60 11.51 0.07
C MET A 7 -6.55 10.31 0.14
N ARG A 8 -7.71 10.43 -0.51
CA ARG A 8 -8.70 9.36 -0.57
C ARG A 8 -8.18 8.17 -1.37
N GLN A 9 -7.58 8.44 -2.54
CA GLN A 9 -7.05 7.39 -3.40
C GLN A 9 -5.91 6.61 -2.74
N HIS A 10 -5.09 7.25 -1.90
CA HIS A 10 -4.09 6.52 -1.11
C HIS A 10 -4.75 5.43 -0.25
N LEU A 11 -5.83 5.76 0.46
CA LEU A 11 -6.56 4.78 1.27
C LEU A 11 -7.23 3.72 0.40
N ASP A 12 -7.90 4.13 -0.66
CA ASP A 12 -8.56 3.20 -1.58
C ASP A 12 -7.54 2.19 -2.16
N THR A 13 -6.32 2.62 -2.46
CA THR A 13 -5.25 1.69 -2.85
C THR A 13 -4.78 0.80 -1.71
N LEU A 14 -4.50 1.34 -0.52
CA LEU A 14 -3.96 0.56 0.59
C LEU A 14 -4.95 -0.53 1.06
N PHE A 15 -6.25 -0.29 0.91
CA PHE A 15 -7.32 -1.24 1.26
C PHE A 15 -7.73 -2.18 0.13
N ASP A 16 -7.03 -2.15 -1.01
CA ASP A 16 -7.33 -3.05 -2.13
C ASP A 16 -7.17 -4.53 -1.72
N ASN A 17 -8.11 -5.40 -2.08
CA ASN A 17 -8.04 -6.81 -1.66
C ASN A 17 -7.01 -7.63 -2.45
N ASN A 18 -6.57 -7.11 -3.59
CA ASN A 18 -5.62 -7.79 -4.47
C ASN A 18 -4.23 -7.89 -3.85
N SER A 19 -3.53 -9.02 -4.01
CA SER A 19 -2.13 -9.15 -3.59
C SER A 19 -1.18 -8.63 -4.66
N TRP A 20 -0.62 -7.45 -4.42
CA TRP A 20 0.25 -6.77 -5.39
C TRP A 20 1.51 -7.59 -5.65
N ALA A 21 2.07 -8.23 -4.62
CA ALA A 21 3.27 -9.03 -4.73
C ALA A 21 3.08 -10.27 -5.63
N LEU A 22 1.90 -10.90 -5.61
CA LEU A 22 1.58 -12.02 -6.51
C LEU A 22 1.23 -11.52 -7.92
N MET A 23 0.49 -10.42 -8.04
CA MET A 23 0.15 -9.85 -9.35
C MET A 23 1.38 -9.42 -10.14
N THR A 24 2.34 -8.75 -9.49
CA THR A 24 3.59 -8.31 -10.14
C THR A 24 4.53 -9.45 -10.53
N ARG A 25 4.36 -10.62 -9.91
CA ARG A 25 5.07 -11.84 -10.32
C ARG A 25 4.51 -12.41 -11.62
N ASN A 26 3.20 -12.27 -11.85
CA ASN A 26 2.50 -12.82 -13.00
C ASN A 26 2.51 -11.87 -14.21
N SER A 27 2.49 -10.56 -13.97
CA SER A 27 2.52 -9.55 -15.02
C SER A 27 3.19 -8.26 -14.53
N SER A 28 3.99 -7.65 -15.41
CA SER A 28 4.49 -6.29 -15.16
C SER A 28 3.40 -5.28 -15.51
N PRO A 29 2.83 -4.54 -14.55
CA PRO A 29 1.78 -3.60 -14.85
C PRO A 29 2.29 -2.41 -15.68
N PRO A 30 1.47 -1.89 -16.61
CA PRO A 30 1.82 -0.69 -17.37
C PRO A 30 1.84 0.53 -16.45
N TRP A 31 2.64 1.55 -16.81
CA TRP A 31 2.64 2.84 -16.11
C TRP A 31 1.89 3.89 -16.95
N PRO A 32 0.59 4.11 -16.70
CA PRO A 32 -0.22 5.02 -17.51
C PRO A 32 0.15 6.49 -17.28
N ALA A 33 -0.12 7.32 -18.29
CA ALA A 33 0.12 8.76 -18.22
C ALA A 33 -0.72 9.42 -17.12
N GLU A 34 -1.89 8.89 -16.79
CA GLU A 34 -2.76 9.29 -15.67
C GLU A 34 -3.11 8.08 -14.80
N PRO A 35 -3.32 8.28 -13.48
CA PRO A 35 -3.68 7.18 -12.59
C PRO A 35 -5.02 6.57 -13.01
N ASP A 36 -5.00 5.30 -13.40
CA ASP A 36 -6.20 4.56 -13.79
C ASP A 36 -7.14 4.42 -12.58
N PRO A 37 -8.40 4.92 -12.65
CA PRO A 37 -9.35 4.84 -11.56
C PRO A 37 -9.67 3.40 -11.11
N GLN A 38 -9.52 2.41 -12.00
CA GLN A 38 -9.81 1.00 -11.68
C GLN A 38 -8.60 0.28 -11.08
N ASN A 39 -7.38 0.68 -11.45
CA ASN A 39 -6.14 0.01 -11.04
C ASN A 39 -5.14 1.00 -10.43
N LEU A 40 -5.61 1.78 -9.46
CA LEU A 40 -4.80 2.78 -8.76
C LEU A 40 -3.53 2.19 -8.11
N TRP A 41 -3.51 0.88 -7.85
CA TRP A 41 -2.36 0.18 -7.27
C TRP A 41 -1.12 0.18 -8.18
N PHE A 42 -1.28 0.38 -9.50
CA PHE A 42 -0.14 0.47 -10.43
C PHE A 42 0.85 1.57 -10.05
N GLU A 43 0.39 2.62 -9.34
CA GLU A 43 1.24 3.72 -8.93
C GLU A 43 2.27 3.32 -7.85
N TRP A 44 2.03 2.20 -7.16
CA TRP A 44 2.92 1.57 -6.19
C TRP A 44 3.96 0.64 -6.82
N TYR A 45 3.79 0.26 -8.09
CA TYR A 45 4.76 -0.55 -8.81
C TYR A 45 5.89 0.30 -9.41
N HIS A 46 7.10 -0.28 -9.46
CA HIS A 46 8.21 0.30 -10.19
C HIS A 46 9.07 -0.82 -10.83
N PRO A 47 9.55 -0.69 -12.07
CA PRO A 47 10.31 -1.76 -12.73
C PRO A 47 11.62 -2.14 -12.02
N ARG A 48 12.26 -1.16 -11.36
CA ARG A 48 13.54 -1.34 -10.65
C ARG A 48 13.40 -1.61 -9.15
N PHE A 49 12.23 -1.34 -8.56
CA PHE A 49 12.01 -1.47 -7.13
C PHE A 49 10.79 -2.36 -6.91
N THR A 50 10.92 -3.39 -6.08
CA THR A 50 9.78 -4.20 -5.68
C THR A 50 8.74 -3.34 -4.96
N ILE A 51 7.50 -3.83 -4.91
CA ILE A 51 6.41 -3.19 -4.16
C ILE A 51 6.81 -2.95 -2.69
N PHE A 52 7.53 -3.90 -2.08
CA PHE A 52 8.09 -3.72 -0.74
C PHE A 52 9.02 -2.51 -0.65
N GLY A 53 9.88 -2.33 -1.65
CA GLY A 53 10.79 -1.19 -1.73
C GLY A 53 10.05 0.14 -1.88
N THR A 54 9.00 0.19 -2.72
CA THR A 54 8.21 1.41 -2.91
C THR A 54 7.37 1.76 -1.68
N LEU A 55 6.76 0.77 -0.99
CA LEU A 55 6.07 0.99 0.29
C LEU A 55 7.03 1.43 1.40
N ALA A 56 8.20 0.78 1.53
CA ALA A 56 9.20 1.17 2.51
C ALA A 56 9.69 2.60 2.27
N PHE A 57 9.96 2.94 1.00
CA PHE A 57 10.32 4.30 0.62
C PHE A 57 9.20 5.30 0.95
N PHE A 58 7.95 4.95 0.66
CA PHE A 58 6.79 5.78 1.02
C PHE A 58 6.72 6.03 2.52
N LEU A 59 6.90 5.00 3.35
CA LEU A 59 6.88 5.11 4.81
C LEU A 59 7.99 6.03 5.33
N VAL A 60 9.24 5.80 4.91
CA VAL A 60 10.38 6.63 5.31
C VAL A 60 10.16 8.07 4.89
N MET A 61 9.72 8.31 3.65
CA MET A 61 9.51 9.65 3.13
C MET A 61 8.35 10.36 3.85
N LYS A 62 7.22 9.69 4.03
CA LYS A 62 6.06 10.28 4.71
C LYS A 62 6.33 10.57 6.18
N PHE A 63 7.14 9.75 6.86
CA PHE A 63 7.47 9.95 8.26
C PHE A 63 8.15 11.30 8.52
N TRP A 64 9.26 11.60 7.83
CA TRP A 64 9.95 12.88 8.05
C TRP A 64 9.14 14.07 7.51
N MET A 65 8.44 13.90 6.39
CA MET A 65 7.57 14.96 5.85
C MET A 65 6.40 15.29 6.79
N LEU A 66 5.84 14.28 7.48
CA LEU A 66 4.78 14.48 8.45
C LEU A 66 5.25 15.27 9.66
N ILE A 67 6.47 14.97 10.16
CA ILE A 67 7.08 15.73 11.25
C ILE A 67 7.20 17.21 10.83
N LEU A 68 7.77 17.49 9.66
CA LEU A 68 7.85 18.86 9.16
C LEU A 68 6.48 19.51 8.97
N ALA A 69 5.52 18.82 8.37
CA ALA A 69 4.16 19.33 8.18
C ALA A 69 3.48 19.66 9.52
N SER A 70 3.78 18.92 10.59
CA SER A 70 3.25 19.18 11.94
C SER A 70 3.84 20.41 12.63
N THR A 71 4.98 20.92 12.15
CA THR A 71 5.63 22.12 12.71
C THR A 71 5.14 23.43 12.09
N ILE A 72 4.40 23.38 10.98
CA ILE A 72 3.90 24.59 10.31
C ILE A 72 2.66 25.10 11.07
N PRO A 73 2.62 26.38 11.47
CA PRO A 73 1.50 26.93 12.23
C PRO A 73 0.30 27.22 11.32
N MET A 74 -0.45 26.17 10.98
CA MET A 74 -1.70 26.25 10.22
C MET A 74 -2.78 25.37 10.89
N PRO A 75 -4.07 25.73 10.78
CA PRO A 75 -5.16 24.88 11.23
C PRO A 75 -5.25 23.64 10.33
N ALA A 76 -4.63 22.54 10.75
CA ALA A 76 -4.62 21.27 10.03
C ALA A 76 -4.85 20.08 10.97
N GLY A 77 -5.54 19.05 10.48
CA GLY A 77 -5.72 17.79 11.21
C GLY A 77 -4.63 16.78 10.86
N PHE A 78 -3.99 16.19 11.88
CA PHE A 78 -2.89 15.22 11.71
C PHE A 78 -3.33 13.74 11.73
N PHE A 79 -4.60 13.49 12.07
CA PHE A 79 -5.13 12.13 12.16
C PHE A 79 -5.04 11.39 10.82
N MET A 80 -5.47 12.03 9.74
CA MET A 80 -5.57 11.39 8.43
C MET A 80 -4.18 10.96 7.87
N PRO A 81 -3.13 11.81 7.91
CA PRO A 81 -1.77 11.38 7.54
C PRO A 81 -1.23 10.22 8.37
N VAL A 82 -1.45 10.23 9.69
CA VAL A 82 -1.03 9.14 10.58
C VAL A 82 -1.75 7.84 10.24
N PHE A 83 -3.05 7.92 9.98
CA PHE A 83 -3.86 6.78 9.57
C PHE A 83 -3.35 6.13 8.27
N ILE A 84 -2.98 6.94 7.25
CA ILE A 84 -2.37 6.41 6.02
C ILE A 84 -1.03 5.72 6.29
N MET A 85 -0.21 6.26 7.19
CA MET A 85 1.06 5.59 7.54
C MET A 85 0.80 4.23 8.19
N GLY A 86 -0.16 4.15 9.12
CA GLY A 86 -0.59 2.87 9.72
C GLY A 86 -1.04 1.88 8.66
N ALA A 87 -1.92 2.31 7.76
CA ALA A 87 -2.41 1.47 6.67
C ALA A 87 -1.30 1.00 5.73
N ALA A 88 -0.30 1.84 5.45
CA ALA A 88 0.86 1.46 4.64
C ALA A 88 1.75 0.43 5.35
N ILE A 89 1.93 0.51 6.68
CA ILE A 89 2.65 -0.52 7.46
C ILE A 89 1.87 -1.83 7.46
N GLY A 90 0.56 -1.79 7.74
CA GLY A 90 -0.30 -2.97 7.72
C GLY A 90 -0.31 -3.63 6.34
N ARG A 91 -0.35 -2.83 5.27
CA ARG A 91 -0.25 -3.32 3.90
C ARG A 91 1.09 -4.01 3.62
N LEU A 92 2.20 -3.41 4.04
CA LEU A 92 3.53 -3.98 3.88
C LEU A 92 3.62 -5.37 4.55
N LEU A 93 3.08 -5.49 5.76
CA LEU A 93 3.00 -6.77 6.47
C LEU A 93 2.10 -7.78 5.74
N GLY A 94 0.91 -7.35 5.29
CA GLY A 94 -0.03 -8.20 4.55
C GLY A 94 0.57 -8.74 3.24
N GLU A 95 1.29 -7.91 2.49
CA GLU A 95 1.99 -8.34 1.26
C GLU A 95 3.14 -9.31 1.60
N ALA A 96 3.85 -9.11 2.72
CA ALA A 96 4.93 -10.01 3.14
C ALA A 96 4.37 -11.39 3.53
N LEU A 97 3.24 -11.41 4.24
CA LEU A 97 2.48 -12.61 4.59
C LEU A 97 1.95 -13.32 3.33
N SER A 98 1.40 -12.57 2.37
CA SER A 98 0.93 -13.11 1.08
C SER A 98 2.07 -13.74 0.27
N LEU A 99 3.29 -13.20 0.35
CA LEU A 99 4.46 -13.82 -0.27
C LEU A 99 4.95 -15.07 0.48
N ALA A 100 4.90 -15.07 1.81
CA ALA A 100 5.34 -16.19 2.62
C ALA A 100 4.39 -17.41 2.49
N PHE A 101 3.08 -17.15 2.37
CA PHE A 101 2.04 -18.17 2.23
C PHE A 101 1.19 -17.89 1.00
N PRO A 102 1.69 -18.18 -0.22
CA PRO A 102 0.98 -17.89 -1.47
C PRO A 102 -0.32 -18.67 -1.62
N GLU A 103 -0.38 -19.90 -1.10
CA GLU A 103 -1.60 -20.72 -1.06
C GLU A 103 -2.58 -20.27 0.04
N GLY A 104 -2.15 -19.41 0.98
CA GLY A 104 -2.96 -18.98 2.11
C GLY A 104 -2.76 -19.81 3.38
N ILE A 105 -3.65 -19.62 4.35
CA ILE A 105 -3.59 -20.26 5.67
C ILE A 105 -4.70 -21.31 5.77
N VAL A 106 -4.33 -22.52 6.17
CA VAL A 106 -5.29 -23.59 6.43
C VAL A 106 -5.95 -23.36 7.79
N ALA A 107 -7.25 -23.09 7.79
CA ALA A 107 -8.04 -22.98 9.02
C ALA A 107 -9.29 -23.85 8.88
N GLY A 108 -9.47 -24.82 9.79
CA GLY A 108 -10.65 -25.68 9.80
C GLY A 108 -10.80 -26.59 8.56
N GLY A 109 -9.71 -26.93 7.86
CA GLY A 109 -9.73 -27.76 6.66
C GLY A 109 -10.05 -27.02 5.35
N VAL A 110 -10.24 -25.70 5.41
CA VAL A 110 -10.39 -24.82 4.23
C VAL A 110 -9.14 -23.96 4.07
N ILE A 111 -8.69 -23.80 2.83
CA ILE A 111 -7.56 -22.94 2.48
C ILE A 111 -8.11 -21.52 2.26
N ASN A 112 -7.73 -20.58 3.13
CA ASN A 112 -8.15 -19.18 3.02
C ASN A 112 -6.98 -18.33 2.49
N PRO A 113 -7.15 -17.67 1.32
CA PRO A 113 -6.11 -16.80 0.79
C PRO A 113 -5.91 -15.57 1.69
N ILE A 114 -4.68 -15.08 1.75
CA ILE A 114 -4.34 -13.90 2.53
C ILE A 114 -4.79 -12.65 1.77
N MET A 115 -5.65 -11.85 2.39
CA MET A 115 -6.12 -10.57 1.85
C MET A 115 -5.30 -9.41 2.47
N PRO A 116 -4.30 -8.86 1.77
CA PRO A 116 -3.42 -7.83 2.34
C PRO A 116 -4.15 -6.51 2.64
N GLY A 117 -5.27 -6.22 1.96
CA GLY A 117 -6.14 -5.08 2.28
C GLY A 117 -6.73 -5.14 3.69
N GLY A 118 -7.02 -6.35 4.21
CA GLY A 118 -7.49 -6.54 5.58
C GLY A 118 -6.42 -6.19 6.63
N TYR A 119 -5.15 -6.49 6.34
CA TYR A 119 -4.03 -6.13 7.21
C TYR A 119 -3.74 -4.63 7.20
N ALA A 120 -4.06 -3.93 6.11
CA ALA A 120 -3.93 -2.49 6.02
C ALA A 120 -5.00 -1.74 6.84
N LEU A 121 -6.13 -2.37 7.15
CA LEU A 121 -7.22 -1.77 7.95
C LEU A 121 -7.00 -1.90 9.48
N ALA A 122 -6.11 -2.80 9.90
CA ALA A 122 -5.92 -3.23 11.29
C ALA A 122 -5.02 -2.29 12.12
#